data_AF-A0A519VJC4-F1
#
_entry.id   AF-A0A519VJC4-F1
#
_cell.length_a   1.000
_cell.length_b   1.000
_cell.length_c   1.000
_cell.angle_alpha   90.00
_cell.angle_beta   90.00
_cell.angle_gamma   90.00
#
_symmetry.space_group_name_H-M   'P 1'
#
loop_
_entity.id
_entity.type
_entity.pdbx_description
1 polymer ?
#
loop_
_entity_poly.entity_id
_entity_poly.type
_entity_poly.pdbx_seq_one_letter_code
_entity_poly.pdbx_strand_id
1 'polypeptide(L)'
;MPNQIDESFENFQSLETIIASYAKAELSESDTRSKLLDFLIISILGWKEEDILREGYVSVGYFDYEIRTSGFTFIVEAKKQLVAFSLPAKGNQVKLKTIYTSNKEVIDQIRGYIFERGLQYGIITNGTQFIIANFVSHTGNDWKDNMCVYYKSITDVKENFVAFYNLLSKDSINKNGRIKINIEQLEVKVY
;
A
#
# COMPACT_ATOMS: atom_id res chain seq x y z
N MET A 1 24.96 2.99 -13.68
CA MET A 1 24.55 2.70 -12.29
C MET A 1 23.73 1.43 -12.36
N PRO A 2 23.92 0.45 -11.46
CA PRO A 2 22.92 -0.61 -11.28
C PRO A 2 21.53 0.03 -11.27
N ASN A 3 20.57 -0.54 -11.98
CA ASN A 3 19.25 0.06 -12.06
C ASN A 3 18.73 0.18 -10.63
N GLN A 4 18.27 1.34 -10.20
CA GLN A 4 17.85 1.58 -8.80
C GLN A 4 16.82 0.53 -8.31
N ILE A 5 16.02 0.02 -9.24
CA ILE A 5 15.09 -1.08 -9.01
C ILE A 5 15.77 -2.42 -8.68
N ASP A 6 16.97 -2.68 -9.19
CA ASP A 6 17.77 -3.89 -8.91
C ASP A 6 18.25 -3.86 -7.46
N GLU A 7 18.78 -2.72 -6.99
CA GLU A 7 19.15 -2.51 -5.58
C GLU A 7 17.92 -2.64 -4.66
N SER A 8 16.80 -2.04 -5.05
CA SER A 8 15.53 -2.20 -4.33
C SER A 8 15.06 -3.65 -4.28
N PHE A 9 15.31 -4.44 -5.33
CA PHE A 9 14.96 -5.86 -5.36
C PHE A 9 15.87 -6.70 -4.45
N GLU A 10 17.17 -6.40 -4.39
CA GLU A 10 18.10 -7.02 -3.43
C GLU A 10 17.69 -6.71 -1.97
N ASN A 11 17.32 -5.45 -1.69
CA ASN A 11 16.78 -5.07 -0.39
C ASN A 11 15.45 -5.79 -0.10
N PHE A 12 14.60 -6.00 -1.10
CA PHE A 12 13.38 -6.78 -0.96
C PHE A 12 13.65 -8.24 -0.59
N GLN A 13 14.66 -8.89 -1.17
CA GLN A 13 15.07 -10.24 -0.79
C GLN A 13 15.53 -10.31 0.68
N SER A 14 16.20 -9.27 1.16
CA SER A 14 16.56 -9.13 2.57
C SER A 14 15.31 -9.01 3.45
N LEU A 15 14.32 -8.20 3.06
CA LEU A 15 13.04 -8.09 3.75
C LEU A 15 12.28 -9.43 3.81
N GLU A 16 12.28 -10.21 2.73
CA GLU A 16 11.66 -11.55 2.71
C GLU A 16 12.28 -12.47 3.77
N THR A 17 13.60 -12.40 3.94
CA THR A 17 14.34 -13.14 4.98
C THR A 17 13.98 -12.65 6.39
N ILE A 18 13.85 -11.33 6.58
CA ILE A 18 13.42 -10.73 7.86
C ILE A 18 12.01 -11.19 8.21
N ILE A 19 11.07 -11.14 7.28
CA ILE A 19 9.68 -11.60 7.47
C ILE A 19 9.67 -13.08 7.87
N ALA A 20 10.44 -13.92 7.19
CA ALA A 20 10.54 -15.34 7.50
C ALA A 20 11.09 -15.60 8.92
N SER A 21 12.02 -14.77 9.41
CA SER A 21 12.55 -14.88 10.77
C SER A 21 11.49 -14.64 11.86
N TYR A 22 10.44 -13.87 11.54
CA TYR A 22 9.32 -13.59 12.43
C TYR A 22 8.12 -14.54 12.24
N ALA A 23 8.21 -15.56 11.38
CA ALA A 23 7.08 -16.46 11.09
C ALA A 23 6.50 -17.18 12.33
N LYS A 24 7.27 -17.29 13.41
CA LYS A 24 6.85 -17.90 14.70
C LYS A 24 6.51 -16.88 15.79
N ALA A 25 6.69 -15.59 15.52
CA ALA A 25 6.46 -14.51 16.47
C ALA A 25 5.29 -13.65 16.00
N GLU A 26 4.33 -13.39 16.89
CA GLU A 26 3.30 -12.40 16.59
C GLU A 26 3.89 -11.00 16.73
N LEU A 27 4.16 -10.33 15.61
CA LEU A 27 4.56 -8.93 15.65
C LEU A 27 3.35 -8.07 16.04
N SER A 28 3.56 -7.22 17.05
CA SER A 28 2.65 -6.11 17.34
C SER A 28 2.58 -5.14 16.16
N GLU A 29 1.59 -4.25 16.13
CA GLU A 29 1.47 -3.25 15.06
C GLU A 29 2.70 -2.33 15.01
N SER A 30 3.18 -1.89 16.18
CA SER A 30 4.42 -1.10 16.32
C SER A 30 5.67 -1.85 15.86
N ASP A 31 5.73 -3.16 16.08
CA ASP A 31 6.81 -4.01 15.56
C ASP A 31 6.72 -4.19 14.04
N THR A 32 5.52 -4.43 13.49
CA THR A 32 5.30 -4.47 12.03
C THR A 32 5.80 -3.19 11.39
N ARG A 33 5.47 -2.04 11.99
CA ARG A 33 5.92 -0.71 11.55
C ARG A 33 7.45 -0.60 11.53
N SER A 34 8.08 -0.70 12.68
CA SER A 34 9.51 -0.45 12.84
C SER A 34 10.41 -1.51 12.20
N LYS A 35 10.01 -2.79 12.19
CA LYS A 35 10.85 -3.89 11.70
C LYS A 35 10.64 -4.22 10.24
N LEU A 36 9.45 -3.96 9.69
CA LEU A 36 9.10 -4.32 8.31
C LEU A 36 8.82 -3.09 7.45
N LEU A 37 7.88 -2.24 7.86
CA LEU A 37 7.37 -1.17 7.00
C LEU A 37 8.36 -0.03 6.84
N ASP A 38 9.08 0.37 7.89
CA ASP A 38 10.11 1.42 7.79
C ASP A 38 11.21 1.01 6.79
N PHE A 39 11.67 -0.25 6.86
CA PHE A 39 12.64 -0.80 5.90
C PHE A 39 12.08 -0.87 4.48
N LEU A 40 10.82 -1.29 4.32
CA LEU A 40 10.14 -1.31 3.02
C LEU A 40 10.03 0.09 2.41
N ILE A 41 9.56 1.06 3.19
CA ILE A 41 9.31 2.43 2.74
C ILE A 41 10.63 3.10 2.36
N ILE A 42 11.69 2.94 3.17
CA ILE A 42 12.95 3.64 2.99
C ILE A 42 13.88 2.89 2.02
N SER A 43 14.27 1.66 2.39
CA SER A 43 15.32 0.91 1.69
C SER A 43 14.85 0.30 0.37
N ILE A 44 13.55 0.04 0.22
CA ILE A 44 12.99 -0.58 -0.99
C ILE A 44 12.30 0.45 -1.86
N LEU A 45 11.39 1.27 -1.31
CA LEU A 45 10.60 2.23 -2.08
C LEU A 45 11.28 3.60 -2.26
N GLY A 46 12.42 3.83 -1.61
CA GLY A 46 13.26 5.02 -1.82
C GLY A 46 12.73 6.31 -1.17
N TRP A 47 11.80 6.19 -0.21
CA TRP A 47 11.37 7.33 0.58
C TRP A 47 12.44 7.70 1.62
N LYS A 48 12.48 8.98 1.99
CA LYS A 48 13.40 9.51 3.00
C LYS A 48 12.63 9.83 4.27
N GLU A 49 13.33 9.88 5.40
CA GLU A 49 12.74 10.26 6.69
C GLU A 49 11.99 11.61 6.63
N GLU A 50 12.49 12.58 5.87
CA GLU A 50 11.84 13.89 5.67
C GLU A 50 10.48 13.81 4.94
N ASP A 51 10.23 12.73 4.20
CA ASP A 51 8.96 12.51 3.49
C ASP A 51 7.89 11.86 4.38
N ILE A 52 8.28 11.34 5.56
CA ILE A 52 7.46 10.43 6.37
C ILE A 52 7.07 11.12 7.67
N LEU A 53 5.76 11.26 7.89
CA LEU A 53 5.20 11.60 9.19
C LEU A 53 4.58 10.34 9.81
N ARG A 54 5.10 9.91 10.95
CA ARG A 54 4.57 8.77 11.71
C ARG A 54 3.58 9.25 12.78
N GLU A 55 2.58 8.44 13.09
CA GLU A 55 1.64 8.65 14.21
C GLU A 55 0.95 10.03 14.19
N GLY A 56 0.48 10.46 13.02
CA GLY A 56 -0.19 11.75 12.91
C GLY A 56 -1.63 11.69 13.40
N TYR A 57 -2.04 12.74 14.11
CA TYR A 57 -3.38 12.86 14.70
C TYR A 57 -4.38 13.54 13.75
N VAL A 58 -5.61 13.02 13.76
CA VAL A 58 -6.82 13.64 13.21
C VAL A 58 -7.99 13.44 14.18
N SER A 59 -9.11 14.13 13.95
CA SER A 59 -10.27 14.07 14.84
C SER A 59 -10.78 12.64 15.12
N VAL A 60 -10.63 11.74 14.13
CA VAL A 60 -11.09 10.34 14.20
C VAL A 60 -10.03 9.35 14.70
N GLY A 61 -8.81 9.79 15.03
CA GLY A 61 -7.76 8.92 15.58
C GLY A 61 -6.34 9.27 15.13
N TYR A 62 -5.46 8.27 15.17
CA TYR A 62 -4.07 8.38 14.72
C TYR A 62 -3.84 7.45 13.52
N PHE A 63 -3.24 7.97 12.46
CA PHE A 63 -2.79 7.16 11.33
C PHE A 63 -1.32 6.78 11.51
N ASP A 64 -0.92 5.63 10.95
CA ASP A 64 0.43 5.11 11.15
C ASP A 64 1.48 5.92 10.38
N TYR A 65 1.22 6.17 9.09
CA TYR A 65 2.10 6.97 8.25
C TYR A 65 1.31 7.91 7.34
N GLU A 66 1.84 9.11 7.20
CA GLU A 66 1.62 9.97 6.06
C GLU A 66 2.92 10.10 5.29
N ILE A 67 2.87 9.80 4.00
CA ILE A 67 4.03 9.88 3.11
C ILE A 67 3.74 10.95 2.06
N ARG A 68 4.70 11.87 1.87
CA ARG A 68 4.50 13.06 1.03
C ARG A 68 5.67 13.36 0.10
N THR A 69 5.34 13.91 -1.06
CA THR A 69 6.24 14.70 -1.90
C THR A 69 5.75 16.16 -1.88
N SER A 70 6.37 17.04 -2.67
CA SER A 70 5.91 18.42 -2.79
C SER A 70 4.51 18.57 -3.40
N GLY A 71 4.02 17.56 -4.13
CA GLY A 71 2.76 17.64 -4.88
C GLY A 71 1.78 16.50 -4.64
N PHE A 72 2.14 15.50 -3.83
CA PHE A 72 1.30 14.33 -3.57
C PHE A 72 1.47 13.83 -2.15
N THR A 73 0.38 13.34 -1.56
CA THR A 73 0.37 12.81 -0.19
C THR A 73 -0.62 11.66 -0.09
N PHE A 74 -0.25 10.62 0.65
CA PHE A 74 -1.10 9.45 0.91
C PHE A 74 -0.87 8.91 2.32
N ILE A 75 -1.84 8.14 2.81
CA ILE A 75 -1.80 7.49 4.12
C ILE A 75 -1.41 6.02 3.98
N VAL A 76 -0.61 5.50 4.91
CA VAL A 76 -0.42 4.06 5.10
C VAL A 76 -0.97 3.69 6.48
N GLU A 77 -1.88 2.73 6.49
CA GLU A 77 -2.45 2.13 7.69
C GLU A 77 -1.85 0.73 7.88
N ALA A 78 -1.09 0.56 8.96
CA ALA A 78 -0.48 -0.68 9.36
C ALA A 78 -1.45 -1.52 10.19
N LYS A 79 -1.25 -2.83 10.14
CA LYS A 79 -1.90 -3.81 11.02
C LYS A 79 -0.87 -4.80 11.53
N LYS A 80 -1.22 -5.51 12.61
CA LYS A 80 -0.43 -6.65 13.10
C LYS A 80 -0.19 -7.66 11.98
N GLN A 81 1.00 -8.25 11.92
CA GLN A 81 1.43 -9.10 10.80
C GLN A 81 0.47 -10.26 10.49
N LEU A 82 -0.14 -10.87 11.52
CA LEU A 82 -1.02 -12.03 11.37
C LEU A 82 -2.49 -11.68 11.08
N VAL A 83 -2.84 -10.39 11.04
CA VAL A 83 -4.19 -9.97 10.63
C VAL A 83 -4.29 -10.08 9.11
N ALA A 84 -4.83 -11.20 8.64
CA ALA A 84 -4.98 -11.48 7.22
C ALA A 84 -6.17 -10.73 6.60
N PHE A 85 -5.97 -10.17 5.41
CA PHE A 85 -7.03 -9.54 4.62
C PHE A 85 -7.74 -10.58 3.77
N SER A 86 -9.05 -10.41 3.62
CA SER A 86 -9.86 -11.25 2.74
C SER A 86 -9.75 -10.72 1.30
N LEU A 87 -8.80 -11.29 0.56
CA LEU A 87 -8.47 -10.89 -0.81
C LEU A 87 -8.85 -11.98 -1.83
N PRO A 88 -9.22 -11.62 -3.08
CA PRO A 88 -9.52 -12.60 -4.12
C PRO A 88 -8.29 -13.45 -4.47
N ALA A 89 -8.49 -14.74 -4.74
CA ALA A 89 -7.39 -15.67 -5.02
C ALA A 89 -6.68 -15.42 -6.36
N LYS A 90 -7.41 -14.94 -7.37
CA LYS A 90 -6.91 -14.70 -8.73
C LYS A 90 -6.83 -13.21 -9.02
N GLY A 91 -5.81 -12.81 -9.78
CA GLY A 91 -5.53 -11.41 -10.09
C GLY A 91 -5.02 -10.63 -8.89
N ASN A 92 -4.69 -9.36 -9.15
CA ASN A 92 -4.15 -8.39 -8.18
C ASN A 92 -4.90 -7.05 -8.27
N GLN A 93 -6.08 -7.03 -8.90
CA GLN A 93 -6.87 -5.82 -9.09
C GLN A 93 -8.37 -6.13 -9.11
N VAL A 94 -9.16 -5.42 -8.31
CA VAL A 94 -10.64 -5.51 -8.27
C VAL A 94 -11.24 -4.14 -7.91
N LYS A 95 -12.56 -4.00 -8.00
CA LYS A 95 -13.24 -2.83 -7.41
C LYS A 95 -13.23 -2.95 -5.89
N LEU A 96 -13.13 -1.83 -5.18
CA LEU A 96 -13.18 -1.79 -3.71
C LEU A 96 -14.42 -2.50 -3.14
N LYS A 97 -15.58 -2.37 -3.78
CA LYS A 97 -16.82 -3.04 -3.37
C LYS A 97 -16.71 -4.57 -3.28
N THR A 98 -15.81 -5.18 -4.07
CA THR A 98 -15.58 -6.63 -4.08
C THR A 98 -14.96 -7.11 -2.77
N ILE A 99 -14.10 -6.30 -2.15
CA ILE A 99 -13.39 -6.65 -0.90
C ILE A 99 -13.90 -5.87 0.31
N TYR A 100 -14.81 -4.91 0.10
CA TYR A 100 -15.26 -4.00 1.15
C TYR A 100 -15.89 -4.72 2.34
N THR A 101 -16.88 -5.58 2.11
CA THR A 101 -17.62 -6.22 3.21
C THR A 101 -16.72 -7.05 4.12
N SER A 102 -15.77 -7.79 3.56
CA SER A 102 -14.88 -8.66 4.31
C SER A 102 -13.69 -7.95 4.95
N ASN A 103 -13.43 -6.68 4.57
CA ASN A 103 -12.35 -5.85 5.12
C ASN A 103 -12.87 -4.49 5.61
N LYS A 104 -14.15 -4.44 6.03
CA LYS A 104 -14.88 -3.19 6.26
C LYS A 104 -14.20 -2.30 7.29
N GLU A 105 -13.79 -2.88 8.41
CA GLU A 105 -13.20 -2.14 9.53
C GLU A 105 -11.94 -1.37 9.10
N VAL A 106 -10.98 -2.06 8.48
CA VAL A 106 -9.71 -1.44 8.05
C VAL A 106 -9.90 -0.46 6.90
N ILE A 107 -10.85 -0.72 5.99
CA ILE A 107 -11.17 0.19 4.89
C ILE A 107 -11.84 1.48 5.40
N ASP A 108 -12.80 1.35 6.32
CA ASP A 108 -13.47 2.52 6.90
C ASP A 108 -12.52 3.35 7.75
N GLN A 109 -11.61 2.69 8.48
CA GLN A 109 -10.59 3.36 9.29
C GLN A 109 -9.70 4.26 8.44
N ILE A 110 -9.02 3.71 7.42
CA ILE A 110 -8.14 4.51 6.56
C ILE A 110 -8.92 5.59 5.79
N ARG A 111 -10.16 5.29 5.37
CA ARG A 111 -11.04 6.25 4.70
C ARG A 111 -11.32 7.46 5.60
N GLY A 112 -11.57 7.24 6.89
CA GLY A 112 -11.75 8.32 7.87
C GLY A 112 -10.56 9.26 7.90
N TYR A 113 -9.34 8.72 8.00
CA TYR A 113 -8.10 9.49 7.99
C TYR A 113 -7.90 10.27 6.69
N ILE A 114 -8.14 9.62 5.55
CA ILE A 114 -8.05 10.24 4.22
C ILE A 114 -9.00 11.43 4.12
N PHE A 115 -10.24 11.30 4.61
CA PHE A 115 -11.24 12.36 4.52
C PHE A 115 -10.90 13.56 5.41
N GLU A 116 -10.51 13.33 6.67
CA GLU A 116 -10.09 14.38 7.59
C GLU A 116 -8.85 15.14 7.10
N ARG A 117 -7.95 14.48 6.35
CA ARG A 117 -6.76 15.11 5.76
C ARG A 117 -6.98 15.73 4.39
N GLY A 118 -8.17 15.58 3.79
CA GLY A 118 -8.44 16.04 2.43
C GLY A 118 -7.60 15.33 1.37
N LEU A 119 -7.24 14.07 1.61
CA LEU A 119 -6.43 13.24 0.73
C LEU A 119 -7.32 12.33 -0.13
N GLN A 120 -6.70 11.52 -0.99
CA GLN A 120 -7.42 10.63 -1.90
C GLN A 120 -6.96 9.18 -1.80
N TYR A 121 -5.65 8.96 -1.66
CA TYR A 121 -5.06 7.63 -1.75
C TYR A 121 -4.65 7.10 -0.39
N GLY A 122 -4.72 5.78 -0.24
CA GLY A 122 -4.23 5.08 0.93
C GLY A 122 -3.73 3.68 0.63
N ILE A 123 -2.95 3.16 1.57
CA ILE A 123 -2.42 1.81 1.57
C ILE A 123 -2.76 1.15 2.90
N ILE A 124 -3.35 -0.03 2.88
CA ILE A 124 -3.56 -0.86 4.08
C ILE A 124 -2.60 -2.04 3.98
N THR A 125 -1.83 -2.30 5.03
CA THR A 125 -0.84 -3.39 5.02
C THR A 125 -0.59 -4.02 6.39
N ASN A 126 -0.32 -5.33 6.40
CA ASN A 126 0.22 -6.06 7.55
C ASN A 126 1.72 -6.41 7.36
N GLY A 127 2.40 -5.76 6.41
CA GLY A 127 3.78 -6.04 6.02
C GLY A 127 3.94 -7.14 4.97
N THR A 128 2.94 -8.00 4.77
CA THR A 128 2.97 -9.07 3.74
C THR A 128 1.86 -8.98 2.72
N GLN A 129 0.73 -8.38 3.08
CA GLN A 129 -0.41 -8.12 2.21
C GLN A 129 -0.61 -6.63 2.06
N PHE A 130 -1.14 -6.21 0.92
CA PHE A 130 -1.32 -4.79 0.58
C PHE A 130 -2.67 -4.59 -0.09
N ILE A 131 -3.37 -3.53 0.28
CA ILE A 131 -4.54 -2.97 -0.45
C ILE A 131 -4.21 -1.52 -0.75
N ILE A 132 -4.21 -1.15 -2.03
CA ILE A 132 -3.80 0.18 -2.52
C ILE A 132 -4.94 0.74 -3.37
N ALA A 133 -5.52 1.87 -2.97
CA ALA A 133 -6.68 2.42 -3.65
C ALA A 133 -6.80 3.95 -3.54
N ASN A 134 -7.64 4.50 -4.41
CA ASN A 134 -8.25 5.81 -4.21
C ASN A 134 -9.57 5.62 -3.43
N PHE A 135 -9.68 6.28 -2.28
CA PHE A 135 -10.82 6.20 -1.38
C PHE A 135 -11.73 7.44 -1.47
N VAL A 136 -11.72 8.21 -2.54
CA VAL A 136 -12.67 9.31 -2.74
C VAL A 136 -13.42 9.19 -4.07
N SER A 137 -14.59 9.81 -4.15
CA SER A 137 -15.34 9.90 -5.39
C SER A 137 -14.92 11.15 -6.17
N HIS A 138 -14.74 11.01 -7.49
CA HIS A 138 -14.39 12.12 -8.37
C HIS A 138 -15.49 12.51 -9.38
N THR A 139 -16.53 11.68 -9.54
CA THR A 139 -17.49 11.82 -10.65
C THR A 139 -18.94 11.48 -10.29
N GLY A 140 -19.32 11.57 -9.02
CA GLY A 140 -20.68 11.25 -8.56
C GLY A 140 -20.98 9.75 -8.42
N ASN A 141 -20.02 8.88 -8.78
CA ASN A 141 -20.09 7.45 -8.53
C ASN A 141 -19.71 7.12 -7.08
N ASP A 142 -20.16 5.97 -6.55
CA ASP A 142 -19.70 5.50 -5.23
C ASP A 142 -18.19 5.25 -5.28
N TRP A 143 -17.44 5.73 -4.28
CA TRP A 143 -16.01 5.51 -4.15
C TRP A 143 -15.65 4.02 -4.12
N LYS A 144 -16.59 3.14 -3.72
CA LYS A 144 -16.38 1.69 -3.75
C LYS A 144 -16.32 1.13 -5.18
N ASP A 145 -16.72 1.88 -6.20
CA ASP A 145 -16.52 1.50 -7.60
C ASP A 145 -15.10 1.79 -8.10
N ASN A 146 -14.27 2.49 -7.32
CA ASN A 146 -12.85 2.67 -7.64
C ASN A 146 -12.12 1.32 -7.64
N MET A 147 -11.15 1.20 -8.54
CA MET A 147 -10.26 0.04 -8.56
C MET A 147 -9.27 0.13 -7.40
N CYS A 148 -9.02 -1.01 -6.75
CA CYS A 148 -7.89 -1.23 -5.86
C CYS A 148 -6.93 -2.25 -6.45
N VAL A 149 -5.63 -2.03 -6.26
CA VAL A 149 -4.58 -3.03 -6.47
C VAL A 149 -4.34 -3.72 -5.13
N TYR A 150 -4.14 -5.03 -5.13
CA TYR A 150 -3.81 -5.78 -3.93
C TYR A 150 -2.72 -6.81 -4.16
N TYR A 151 -1.99 -7.12 -3.10
CA TYR A 151 -1.00 -8.19 -3.05
C TYR A 151 -1.34 -9.13 -1.90
N LYS A 152 -1.39 -10.42 -2.20
CA LYS A 152 -1.93 -11.47 -1.30
C LYS A 152 -0.90 -12.00 -0.31
N SER A 153 0.39 -11.79 -0.58
CA SER A 153 1.51 -12.24 0.24
C SER A 153 2.80 -11.54 -0.20
N ILE A 154 3.86 -11.68 0.60
CA ILE A 154 5.19 -11.20 0.21
C ILE A 154 5.70 -11.91 -1.06
N THR A 155 5.35 -13.18 -1.27
CA THR A 155 5.66 -13.92 -2.50
C THR A 155 4.97 -13.30 -3.71
N ASP A 156 3.71 -12.90 -3.59
CA ASP A 156 2.98 -12.20 -4.66
C ASP A 156 3.59 -10.83 -4.98
N VAL A 157 4.10 -10.12 -3.97
CA VAL A 157 4.90 -8.90 -4.17
C VAL A 157 6.17 -9.22 -4.94
N LYS A 158 6.90 -10.29 -4.60
CA LYS A 158 8.13 -10.71 -5.30
C LYS A 158 7.88 -10.99 -6.78
N GLU A 159 6.87 -11.80 -7.08
CA GLU A 159 6.48 -12.18 -8.44
C GLU A 159 6.08 -10.97 -9.29
N ASN A 160 5.54 -9.94 -8.64
CA ASN A 160 5.06 -8.71 -9.28
C ASN A 160 5.87 -7.48 -8.86
N PHE A 161 7.15 -7.66 -8.51
CA PHE A 161 7.93 -6.62 -7.83
C PHE A 161 8.05 -5.34 -8.64
N VAL A 162 8.28 -5.44 -9.95
CA VAL A 162 8.38 -4.28 -10.83
C VAL A 162 7.07 -3.48 -10.83
N ALA A 163 5.92 -4.16 -10.83
CA ALA A 163 4.62 -3.48 -10.76
C ALA A 163 4.40 -2.82 -9.39
N PHE A 164 4.78 -3.49 -8.30
CA PHE A 164 4.72 -2.94 -6.94
C PHE A 164 5.60 -1.71 -6.78
N TYR A 165 6.85 -1.80 -7.22
CA TYR A 165 7.82 -0.71 -7.19
C TYR A 165 7.36 0.48 -8.04
N ASN A 166 6.87 0.23 -9.26
CA ASN A 166 6.37 1.29 -10.13
C ASN A 166 5.07 1.95 -9.61
N LEU A 167 4.36 1.28 -8.70
CA LEU A 167 3.14 1.81 -8.10
C LEU A 167 3.43 2.72 -6.90
N LEU A 168 4.45 2.39 -6.09
CA LEU A 168 4.65 2.97 -4.75
C LEU A 168 6.01 3.64 -4.50
N SER A 169 7.01 3.44 -5.38
CA SER A 169 8.32 4.07 -5.18
C SER A 169 8.23 5.59 -5.29
N LYS A 170 9.07 6.30 -4.53
CA LYS A 170 9.15 7.76 -4.53
C LYS A 170 9.36 8.29 -5.95
N ASP A 171 10.24 7.66 -6.73
CA ASP A 171 10.56 8.07 -8.09
C ASP A 171 9.39 7.92 -9.04
N SER A 172 8.65 6.81 -8.93
CA SER A 172 7.46 6.59 -9.75
C SER A 172 6.34 7.56 -9.40
N ILE A 173 6.14 7.85 -8.12
CA ILE A 173 5.15 8.83 -7.67
C ILE A 173 5.54 10.26 -8.08
N ASN A 174 6.81 10.64 -7.97
CA ASN A 174 7.29 11.94 -8.47
C ASN A 174 7.08 12.07 -9.99
N LYS A 175 7.37 11.01 -10.75
CA LYS A 175 7.17 10.98 -12.20
C LYS A 175 5.70 11.08 -12.60
N ASN A 176 4.81 10.40 -11.86
CA ASN A 176 3.38 10.31 -12.20
C ASN A 176 2.51 11.40 -11.54
N GLY A 177 3.04 12.08 -10.52
CA GLY A 177 2.30 13.02 -9.66
C GLY A 177 1.27 12.37 -8.72
N ARG A 178 1.15 11.03 -8.73
CA ARG A 178 0.18 10.25 -7.93
C ARG A 178 0.49 8.76 -7.97
N ILE A 179 -0.18 7.99 -7.12
CA ILE A 179 -0.29 6.53 -7.26
C ILE A 179 -1.14 6.20 -8.50
N LYS A 180 -0.49 5.66 -9.54
CA LYS A 180 -1.12 5.37 -10.83
C LYS A 180 -1.68 3.95 -10.86
N ILE A 181 -2.93 3.78 -10.41
CA ILE A 181 -3.69 2.54 -10.59
C ILE A 181 -4.16 2.48 -12.04
N ASN A 182 -3.52 1.65 -12.87
CA ASN A 182 -3.88 1.51 -14.29
C ASN A 182 -5.26 0.83 -14.42
N ILE A 183 -6.14 1.42 -15.24
CA ILE A 183 -7.48 0.88 -15.54
C ILE A 183 -7.44 -0.02 -16.79
N GLU A 184 -6.35 0.00 -17.56
CA GLU A 184 -6.23 -0.65 -18.86
C GLU A 184 -5.80 -2.12 -18.75
N GLN A 185 -6.70 -3.01 -18.30
CA GLN A 185 -6.72 -4.43 -18.67
C GLN A 185 -8.16 -5.03 -18.74
N LEU A 186 -9.20 -4.20 -18.90
CA LEU A 186 -10.58 -4.68 -19.10
C LEU A 186 -11.13 -4.48 -20.52
N GLU A 187 -10.35 -3.93 -21.45
CA GLU A 187 -10.68 -4.08 -22.88
C GLU A 187 -10.13 -5.42 -23.38
N VAL A 188 -10.92 -6.48 -23.14
CA VAL A 188 -10.86 -7.69 -23.96
C VAL A 188 -11.07 -7.22 -25.39
N LYS A 189 -9.99 -7.20 -26.18
CA LYS A 189 -10.10 -7.19 -27.64
C LYS A 189 -10.80 -8.48 -28.03
N VAL A 190 -12.11 -8.39 -28.24
CA VAL A 190 -12.87 -9.37 -29.00
C VAL A 190 -12.38 -9.24 -30.45
N TYR A 191 -11.59 -10.20 -30.89
CA TYR A 191 -11.46 -10.55 -32.31
C TYR A 191 -11.86 -12.00 -32.47
#